data_AF-A0A929IYP9-F1
#
_entry.id   AF-A0A929IYP9-F1
#
_cell.length_a   1.000
_cell.length_b   1.000
_cell.length_c   1.000
_cell.angle_alpha   90.00
_cell.angle_beta   90.00
_cell.angle_gamma   90.00
#
_symmetry.space_group_name_H-M   'P 1'
#
loop_
_entity.id
_entity.type
_entity.pdbx_description
1 polymer ?
#
loop_
_entity_poly.entity_id
_entity_poly.type
_entity_poly.pdbx_seq_one_letter_code
_entity_poly.pdbx_strand_id
1 'polypeptide(L)'
;GRDKLYGRHWGCSDDYDSLHFEVCYYTGIEYCIDNQLQVFEPGAQGEHKIWRGFLPTKTQSAHWIANAGFNDAIKDFLHREAIAMKDHGELLLESSPYK
;
A
#
# COMPACT_ATOMS: atom_id res chain seq x y z
N GLY A 1 -2.67 11.38 11.17
CA GLY A 1 -2.58 12.39 10.10
C GLY A 1 -1.47 13.41 10.31
N ARG A 2 -0.76 13.40 11.44
CA ARG A 2 0.48 14.21 11.64
C ARG A 2 1.74 13.34 11.69
N ASP A 3 1.56 12.03 11.60
CA ASP A 3 2.53 10.96 11.82
C ASP A 3 2.76 10.12 10.56
N LYS A 4 2.17 10.52 9.43
CA LYS A 4 2.17 9.75 8.18
C LYS A 4 2.45 10.65 6.98
N LEU A 5 3.26 10.15 6.06
CA LEU A 5 3.47 10.74 4.73
C LEU A 5 2.69 9.93 3.70
N TYR A 6 1.95 10.63 2.83
CA TYR A 6 1.25 10.02 1.70
C TYR A 6 1.90 10.47 0.40
N GLY A 7 2.53 9.54 -0.31
CA GLY A 7 3.20 9.80 -1.57
C GLY A 7 2.20 10.12 -2.69
N ARG A 8 2.46 11.20 -3.42
CA ARG A 8 1.83 11.52 -4.70
C ARG A 8 2.88 12.08 -5.63
N HIS A 9 3.06 11.43 -6.78
CA HIS A 9 4.04 11.83 -7.78
C HIS A 9 3.37 11.80 -9.16
N TRP A 10 3.77 12.72 -10.04
CA TRP A 10 3.18 12.84 -11.38
C TRP A 10 4.26 13.08 -12.44
N GLY A 11 4.51 12.04 -13.23
CA GLY A 11 5.29 12.11 -14.48
C GLY A 11 6.73 12.59 -14.34
N CYS A 12 7.39 12.71 -15.49
CA CYS A 12 8.68 13.37 -15.65
C CYS A 12 8.71 14.05 -17.02
N SER A 13 9.44 15.17 -17.14
CA SER A 13 9.65 15.86 -18.42
C SER A 13 10.72 15.19 -19.28
N ASP A 14 11.64 14.47 -18.65
CA ASP A 14 12.80 13.86 -19.28
C ASP A 14 13.08 12.48 -18.67
N ASP A 15 13.93 11.69 -19.33
CA ASP A 15 14.33 10.37 -18.83
C ASP A 15 15.53 10.50 -17.90
N TYR A 16 15.36 10.03 -16.68
CA TYR A 16 16.40 9.97 -15.66
C TYR A 16 16.53 8.53 -15.17
N ASP A 17 17.76 8.03 -15.10
CA ASP A 17 18.01 6.68 -14.61
C ASP A 17 17.48 6.53 -13.17
N SER A 18 16.75 5.44 -12.94
CA SER A 18 16.23 5.07 -11.62
C SER A 18 15.35 6.10 -10.90
N LEU A 19 14.91 7.19 -11.57
CA LEU A 19 14.15 8.28 -10.93
C LEU A 19 12.88 7.81 -10.21
N HIS A 20 12.19 6.82 -10.77
CA HIS A 20 11.01 6.23 -10.13
C HIS A 20 11.34 5.74 -8.70
N PHE A 21 12.49 5.10 -8.49
CA PHE A 21 12.85 4.57 -7.18
C PHE A 21 13.14 5.67 -6.17
N GLU A 22 13.86 6.70 -6.62
CA GLU A 22 14.19 7.86 -5.82
C GLU A 22 12.91 8.56 -5.31
N VAL A 23 12.05 8.97 -6.25
CA VAL A 23 10.88 9.81 -5.91
C VAL A 23 9.74 9.02 -5.27
N CYS A 24 9.62 7.72 -5.56
CA CYS A 24 8.51 6.91 -5.06
C CYS A 24 8.84 6.18 -3.75
N TYR A 25 10.14 5.98 -3.44
CA TYR A 25 10.57 5.22 -2.26
C TYR A 25 11.60 5.97 -1.43
N TYR A 26 12.81 6.19 -1.94
CA TYR A 26 13.94 6.58 -1.10
C TYR A 26 13.78 7.96 -0.48
N THR A 27 13.48 8.99 -1.27
CA THR A 27 13.28 10.35 -0.74
C THR A 27 12.16 10.41 0.30
N GLY A 28 11.07 9.66 0.07
CA GLY A 28 9.93 9.61 1.00
C GLY A 28 10.25 8.89 2.31
N ILE A 29 11.04 7.81 2.25
CA ILE A 29 11.53 7.08 3.43
C ILE A 29 12.46 7.98 4.24
N GLU A 30 13.44 8.63 3.61
CA GLU A 30 14.37 9.56 4.25
C GLU A 30 13.62 10.69 4.95
N TYR A 31 12.68 11.33 4.25
CA TYR A 31 11.85 12.37 4.84
C TYR A 31 11.11 11.90 6.09
N CYS A 32 10.54 10.68 6.07
CA CYS A 32 9.86 10.12 7.23
C CYS A 32 10.81 9.90 8.41
N ILE A 33 12.03 9.40 8.16
CA ILE A 33 13.04 9.19 9.21
C ILE A 33 13.44 10.53 9.85
N ASP A 34 13.77 11.53 9.03
CA ASP A 34 14.22 12.85 9.50
C ASP A 34 13.14 13.59 10.30
N ASN A 35 11.87 13.43 9.91
CA ASN A 35 10.73 14.07 10.55
C ASN A 35 10.02 13.17 11.57
N GLN A 36 10.60 12.01 11.91
CA GLN A 36 10.05 11.05 12.87
C GLN A 36 8.60 10.60 12.56
N LEU A 37 8.24 10.56 11.28
CA LEU A 37 6.98 10.02 10.81
C LEU A 37 7.02 8.49 10.88
N GLN A 38 5.92 7.91 11.34
CA GLN A 38 5.84 6.48 11.62
C GLN A 38 5.43 5.66 10.40
N VAL A 39 4.79 6.28 9.42
CA VAL A 39 4.24 5.58 8.25
C VAL A 39 4.52 6.37 6.98
N PHE A 40 5.02 5.68 5.96
CA PHE A 40 5.05 6.16 4.59
C PHE A 40 4.14 5.31 3.71
N GLU A 41 3.20 5.95 3.01
CA GLU A 41 2.27 5.33 2.07
C GLU A 41 2.66 5.72 0.63
N PRO A 42 3.49 4.92 -0.08
CA PRO A 42 3.97 5.23 -1.44
C PRO A 42 2.95 4.88 -2.54
N GLY A 43 1.66 4.81 -2.20
CA GLY A 43 0.58 4.39 -3.10
C GLY A 43 0.44 2.87 -3.29
N ALA A 44 -0.63 2.46 -3.96
CA ALA A 44 -0.96 1.05 -4.20
C ALA A 44 -0.19 0.48 -5.40
N GLN A 45 0.45 -0.68 -5.23
CA GLN A 45 1.07 -1.46 -6.30
C GLN A 45 1.29 -2.91 -5.84
N GLY A 46 1.85 -3.75 -6.70
CA GLY A 46 2.02 -5.19 -6.43
C GLY A 46 3.14 -5.57 -5.46
N GLU A 47 3.27 -6.87 -5.27
CA GLU A 47 4.11 -7.56 -4.28
C GLU A 47 5.61 -7.22 -4.35
N HIS A 48 6.10 -6.75 -5.49
CA HIS A 48 7.50 -6.33 -5.66
C HIS A 48 7.94 -5.22 -4.68
N LYS A 49 6.99 -4.52 -4.03
CA LYS A 49 7.28 -3.54 -2.98
C LYS A 49 7.80 -4.17 -1.68
N ILE A 50 7.58 -5.46 -1.44
CA ILE A 50 8.10 -6.17 -0.26
C ILE A 50 9.62 -6.10 -0.22
N TRP A 51 10.27 -6.39 -1.35
CA TRP A 51 11.72 -6.28 -1.50
C TRP A 51 12.26 -4.85 -1.39
N ARG A 52 11.37 -3.84 -1.46
CA ARG A 52 11.68 -2.42 -1.27
C ARG A 52 11.42 -1.96 0.17
N GLY A 53 11.06 -2.87 1.07
CA GLY A 53 10.84 -2.59 2.48
C GLY A 53 9.39 -2.30 2.89
N PHE A 54 8.42 -2.44 1.97
CA PHE A 54 7.01 -2.21 2.28
C PHE A 54 6.31 -3.54 2.51
N LEU A 55 6.11 -3.88 3.78
CA LEU A 55 5.39 -5.09 4.18
C LEU A 55 3.89 -4.97 3.93
N PRO A 56 3.19 -6.07 3.61
CA PRO A 56 1.75 -6.07 3.43
C PRO A 56 1.07 -5.58 4.71
N THR A 57 0.24 -4.55 4.58
CA THR A 57 -0.49 -3.93 5.69
C THR A 57 -1.96 -3.89 5.35
N LYS A 58 -2.81 -4.32 6.29
CA LYS A 58 -4.26 -4.32 6.11
C LYS A 58 -4.79 -2.89 6.05
N THR A 59 -5.41 -2.54 4.93
CA THR A 59 -6.15 -1.29 4.77
C THR A 59 -7.65 -1.50 4.88
N GLN A 60 -8.39 -0.46 5.26
CA GLN A 60 -9.85 -0.48 5.33
C GLN A 60 -10.42 0.56 4.38
N SER A 61 -11.55 0.22 3.76
CA SER A 61 -12.35 1.16 2.97
C SER A 61 -13.82 1.00 3.36
N ALA A 62 -14.59 2.08 3.19
CA ALA A 62 -16.00 2.11 3.49
C ALA A 62 -16.76 2.57 2.24
N HIS A 63 -17.77 1.81 1.85
CA HIS A 63 -18.55 2.04 0.64
C HIS A 63 -20.03 2.00 0.98
N TRP A 64 -20.78 3.00 0.50
CA TRP A 64 -22.23 2.98 0.58
C TRP A 64 -22.80 2.38 -0.71
N ILE A 65 -23.59 1.33 -0.59
CA ILE A 65 -24.23 0.66 -1.72
C ILE A 65 -25.73 0.90 -1.64
N ALA A 66 -26.26 1.72 -2.56
CA ALA A 66 -27.66 2.12 -2.56
C ALA A 66 -28.61 0.98 -2.98
N ASN A 67 -28.18 0.10 -3.88
CA ASN A 67 -29.00 -1.01 -4.37
C ASN A 67 -28.87 -2.21 -3.42
N ALA A 68 -30.00 -2.65 -2.84
CA ALA A 68 -30.01 -3.76 -1.88
C ALA A 68 -29.49 -5.08 -2.46
N GLY A 69 -29.86 -5.42 -3.69
CA GLY A 69 -29.39 -6.66 -4.34
C GLY A 69 -27.88 -6.69 -4.56
N PHE A 70 -27.29 -5.55 -4.94
CA PHE A 70 -25.83 -5.43 -5.00
C PHE A 70 -25.18 -5.42 -3.61
N ASN A 71 -25.82 -4.82 -2.60
CA ASN A 71 -25.29 -4.82 -1.25
C ASN A 71 -25.08 -6.25 -0.74
N ASP A 72 -26.08 -7.12 -0.89
CA ASP A 72 -26.02 -8.51 -0.45
C ASP A 72 -24.95 -9.30 -1.22
N ALA A 73 -24.90 -9.15 -2.54
CA ALA A 73 -23.91 -9.83 -3.38
C ALA A 73 -22.47 -9.40 -3.06
N ILE A 74 -22.24 -8.10 -2.87
CA ILE A 74 -20.93 -7.55 -2.48
C ILE A 74 -20.56 -8.06 -1.08
N LYS A 75 -21.50 -8.07 -0.13
CA LYS A 75 -21.24 -8.52 1.24
C LYS A 75 -20.82 -10.00 1.29
N ASP A 76 -21.49 -10.88 0.53
CA ASP A 76 -21.10 -12.28 0.42
C ASP A 76 -19.69 -12.44 -0.16
N PHE A 77 -19.39 -11.71 -1.24
CA PHE A 77 -18.06 -11.71 -1.84
C PHE A 77 -16.98 -11.23 -0.84
N LEU A 78 -17.22 -10.13 -0.14
CA LEU A 78 -16.28 -9.55 0.82
C LEU A 78 -15.99 -10.50 2.00
N HIS A 79 -16.93 -11.35 2.41
CA HIS A 79 -16.65 -12.37 3.43
C HIS A 79 -15.58 -13.37 2.96
N ARG A 80 -15.68 -13.83 1.71
CA ARG A 80 -14.70 -14.76 1.11
C ARG A 80 -13.38 -14.07 0.82
N GLU A 81 -13.43 -12.86 0.26
CA GLU A 81 -12.25 -12.06 -0.03
C GLU A 81 -11.47 -11.71 1.23
N ALA A 82 -12.14 -11.37 2.33
CA ALA A 82 -11.46 -11.01 3.59
C ALA A 82 -10.59 -12.15 4.14
N ILE A 83 -11.03 -13.40 3.97
CA ILE A 83 -10.25 -14.60 4.34
C ILE A 83 -9.07 -14.74 3.38
N ALA A 84 -9.33 -14.71 2.06
CA ALA A 84 -8.29 -14.85 1.05
C ALA A 84 -7.19 -13.76 1.16
N MET A 85 -7.57 -12.52 1.45
CA MET A 85 -6.64 -11.41 1.66
C MET A 85 -5.82 -11.56 2.93
N LYS A 86 -6.40 -12.13 3.99
CA LYS A 86 -5.66 -12.43 5.21
C LYS A 86 -4.59 -13.48 4.93
N ASP A 87 -4.97 -14.61 4.35
CA ASP A 87 -4.06 -15.73 4.05
C ASP A 87 -2.96 -15.29 3.07
N HIS A 88 -3.32 -14.50 2.06
CA HIS A 88 -2.36 -13.93 1.12
C HIS A 88 -1.37 -12.97 1.81
N GLY A 89 -1.85 -12.12 2.73
CA GLY A 89 -0.97 -11.23 3.50
C GLY A 89 0.02 -12.00 4.38
N GLU A 90 -0.41 -13.09 5.01
CA GLU A 90 0.45 -13.98 5.80
C GLU A 90 1.53 -14.65 4.92
N LEU A 91 1.16 -15.16 3.75
CA LEU A 91 2.10 -15.73 2.78
C LEU A 91 3.16 -14.71 2.33
N LEU A 92 2.73 -13.47 2.03
CA LEU A 92 3.64 -12.41 1.61
C LEU A 92 4.65 -12.02 2.69
N LEU A 93 4.27 -12.12 3.97
CA LEU A 93 5.18 -11.86 5.09
C LEU A 93 6.31 -12.88 5.19
N GLU A 94 6.14 -14.11 4.67
CA GLU A 94 7.22 -15.10 4.60
C GLU A 94 8.39 -14.61 3.71
N SER A 95 8.12 -13.68 2.79
CA SER A 95 9.13 -13.04 1.92
C SER A 95 9.69 -11.74 2.49
N SER A 96 9.47 -11.45 3.77
CA SER A 96 9.98 -10.24 4.43
C SER A 96 11.51 -10.12 4.29
N PRO A 97 12.04 -8.97 3.84
CA PRO A 97 13.49 -8.73 3.82
C PRO A 97 14.07 -8.43 5.21
N TYR A 98 13.21 -8.24 6.22
CA TYR A 98 13.61 -7.92 7.59
C TYR A 98 13.68 -9.19 8.46
N LYS A 99 14.70 -9.28 9.31
CA LYS A 99 14.92 -10.38 10.28
C LYS A 99 14.40 -10.03 11.66
#